data_AF-A0A1I5NUT6-F1
#
_entry.id   AF-A0A1I5NUT6-F1
#
_cell.length_a   1.000
_cell.length_b   1.000
_cell.length_c   1.000
_cell.angle_alpha   90.00
_cell.angle_beta   90.00
_cell.angle_gamma   90.00
#
_symmetry.space_group_name_H-M   'P 1'
#
loop_
_entity.id
_entity.type
_entity.pdbx_description
1 polymer ?
#
loop_
_entity_poly.entity_id
_entity_poly.type
_entity_poly.pdbx_seq_one_letter_code
_entity_poly.pdbx_strand_id
1 'polypeptide(L)' 'MKLVMLYKDQGSGGNGCPSVYLAENGEHVVQGHAVDDGTFAELANVLPGESAVRISPDVIEGAIERLHAAREER' A
#
# COMPACT_ATOMS: atom_id res chain seq x y z
N MET A 1 -6.26 -14.98 -1.40
CA MET A 1 -5.94 -13.96 -2.42
C MET A 1 -4.45 -13.98 -2.67
N LYS A 2 -4.00 -14.14 -3.92
CA LYS A 2 -2.60 -13.95 -4.29
C LYS A 2 -2.26 -12.48 -4.49
N LEU A 3 -1.06 -12.08 -4.07
CA LEU A 3 -0.56 -10.72 -4.14
C LEU A 3 0.75 -10.67 -4.95
N VAL A 4 0.87 -9.68 -5.84
CA VAL A 4 2.10 -9.34 -6.53
C VAL A 4 2.57 -7.99 -5.99
N MET A 5 3.78 -7.92 -5.47
CA MET A 5 4.33 -6.65 -5.01
C MET A 5 4.55 -5.73 -6.21
N LEU A 6 3.94 -4.55 -6.18
CA LEU A 6 4.23 -3.50 -7.14
C LEU A 6 5.51 -2.79 -6.70
N TYR A 7 5.49 -2.20 -5.50
CA TYR A 7 6.62 -1.41 -5.04
C TYR A 7 6.72 -1.43 -3.52
N LYS A 8 7.93 -1.18 -3.04
CA LYS A 8 8.25 -1.07 -1.62
C LYS A 8 9.20 0.09 -1.40
N ASP A 9 9.18 0.60 -0.18
CA ASP A 9 10.16 1.56 0.28
C ASP A 9 11.58 0.98 0.13
N GLN A 10 12.46 1.77 -0.50
CA GLN A 10 13.85 1.41 -0.80
C GLN A 10 14.79 1.77 0.36
N GLY A 11 14.37 2.65 1.28
CA GLY A 11 15.17 3.12 2.41
C GLY A 11 15.01 2.27 3.67
N SER A 12 14.00 1.42 3.76
CA SER A 12 13.82 0.49 4.89
C SER A 12 14.68 -0.75 4.69
N GLY A 13 15.56 -1.03 5.65
CA GLY A 13 16.38 -2.25 5.69
C GLY A 13 15.54 -3.55 5.77
N GLY A 14 16.18 -4.67 6.13
CA GLY A 14 15.57 -6.02 6.03
C GLY A 14 14.32 -6.32 6.87
N ASN A 15 13.81 -5.38 7.68
CA ASN A 15 12.62 -5.55 8.52
C ASN A 15 11.47 -4.66 8.04
N GLY A 16 10.44 -5.28 7.43
CA GLY A 16 9.09 -4.73 7.28
C GLY A 16 8.98 -3.38 6.56
N CYS A 17 9.23 -3.37 5.25
CA CYS A 17 9.12 -2.15 4.44
C CYS A 17 7.65 -1.84 4.08
N PRO A 18 7.19 -0.59 4.21
CA PRO A 18 5.93 -0.16 3.61
C PRO A 18 5.91 -0.51 2.12
N SER A 19 4.83 -1.14 1.66
CA SER A 19 4.75 -1.75 0.32
C SER A 19 3.32 -1.72 -0.20
N VAL A 20 3.19 -1.66 -1.53
CA VAL A 20 1.92 -1.78 -2.24
C VAL A 20 1.96 -3.02 -3.11
N TYR A 21 0.88 -3.79 -3.07
CA TYR A 21 0.67 -5.00 -3.84
C TYR A 21 -0.55 -4.86 -4.73
N LEU A 22 -0.53 -5.55 -5.87
CA LEU A 22 -1.70 -5.80 -6.71
C LEU A 22 -2.23 -7.21 -6.39
N ALA A 23 -3.48 -7.28 -5.99
CA ALA A 23 -4.18 -8.54 -5.79
C ALA A 23 -4.68 -9.13 -7.11
N GLU A 24 -4.88 -10.44 -7.13
CA GLU A 24 -5.39 -11.15 -8.33
C GLU A 24 -6.78 -10.69 -8.80
N ASN A 25 -7.57 -10.08 -7.91
CA ASN A 25 -8.87 -9.46 -8.22
C ASN A 25 -8.77 -8.00 -8.71
N GLY A 26 -7.56 -7.44 -8.80
CA GLY A 26 -7.30 -6.07 -9.24
C GLY A 26 -7.29 -5.02 -8.12
N GLU A 27 -7.53 -5.40 -6.87
CA GLU A 27 -7.45 -4.48 -5.73
C GLU A 27 -6.00 -4.19 -5.34
N HIS A 28 -5.78 -3.04 -4.72
CA HIS A 28 -4.50 -2.74 -4.09
C HIS A 28 -4.52 -3.15 -2.64
N VAL A 29 -3.47 -3.83 -2.19
CA VAL A 29 -3.24 -4.13 -0.77
C VAL A 29 -2.04 -3.32 -0.30
N VAL A 30 -2.22 -2.58 0.78
CA VAL A 30 -1.21 -1.66 1.34
C VAL A 30 -0.71 -2.22 2.65
N GLN A 31 0.60 -2.44 2.74
CA GLN A 31 1.29 -2.80 3.98
C GLN A 31 2.06 -1.58 4.49
N GLY A 32 1.91 -1.26 5.77
CA GLY A 32 2.63 -0.16 6.39
C GLY A 32 2.53 -0.21 7.91
N HIS A 33 3.07 0.82 8.57
CA HIS A 33 2.91 0.98 10.02
C HIS A 33 1.52 1.50 10.32
N ALA A 34 0.78 0.86 11.23
CA ALA A 34 -0.53 1.35 11.65
C ALA A 34 -0.43 2.81 12.13
N VAL A 35 -1.45 3.62 11.81
CA VAL A 35 -1.57 4.95 12.41
C VAL A 35 -1.95 4.82 13.89
N ASP A 36 -1.56 5.80 14.71
CA ASP A 36 -2.01 5.85 16.11
C ASP A 36 -3.50 6.22 16.22
N ASP A 37 -4.09 6.01 17.39
CA ASP A 37 -5.52 6.24 17.63
C ASP A 37 -5.94 7.69 17.35
N GLY A 38 -5.07 8.65 17.62
CA GLY A 38 -5.32 10.07 17.36
C GLY A 38 -5.43 10.36 15.87
N THR A 39 -4.48 9.86 15.08
CA THR A 39 -4.49 9.96 13.62
C THR A 39 -5.64 9.15 13.01
N PHE A 40 -5.95 7.99 13.57
CA PHE A 40 -7.06 7.14 13.13
C PHE A 40 -8.42 7.84 13.30
N ALA A 41 -8.58 8.63 14.37
CA ALA A 41 -9.81 9.38 14.63
C ALA A 41 -10.09 10.49 13.60
N GLU A 42 -9.09 10.92 12.84
CA GLU A 42 -9.24 11.90 11.75
C GLU A 42 -9.81 11.28 10.47
N LEU A 43 -9.97 9.95 10.39
CA LEU A 43 -10.55 9.26 9.24
C LEU A 43 -12.08 9.40 9.22
N ALA A 44 -12.63 9.66 8.04
CA ALA A 44 -14.06 9.87 7.88
C ALA A 44 -14.82 8.54 7.73
N ASN A 45 -15.86 8.34 8.53
CA ASN A 45 -16.84 7.25 8.42
C ASN A 45 -16.25 5.82 8.48
N VAL A 46 -15.23 5.61 9.31
CA VAL A 46 -14.60 4.29 9.48
C VAL A 46 -15.63 3.22 9.88
N LEU A 47 -15.64 2.11 9.16
CA LEU A 47 -16.53 0.96 9.38
C LEU A 47 -15.84 -0.18 10.14
N PRO A 48 -16.60 -1.11 10.74
CA PRO A 48 -16.02 -2.31 11.36
C PRO A 48 -15.16 -3.10 10.37
N GLY A 49 -13.90 -3.33 10.75
CA GLY A 49 -12.92 -4.05 9.93
C GLY A 49 -12.02 -3.16 9.07
N GLU A 50 -12.28 -1.84 9.01
CA GLU A 50 -11.38 -0.90 8.35
C GLU A 50 -10.20 -0.53 9.26
N SER A 51 -9.06 -0.25 8.63
CA SER A 51 -7.82 0.11 9.29
C SER A 51 -7.05 1.09 8.41
N ALA A 52 -6.01 1.72 8.96
CA ALA A 52 -5.16 2.62 8.21
C ALA A 52 -3.70 2.46 8.59
N VAL A 53 -2.84 2.60 7.58
CA VAL A 53 -1.39 2.54 7.72
C VAL A 53 -0.75 3.77 7.11
N ARG A 54 0.40 4.16 7.64
CA ARG A 54 1.27 5.17 7.05
C ARG A 54 2.05 4.56 5.89
N ILE A 55 2.10 5.27 4.77
CA ILE A 55 2.85 4.92 3.58
C ILE A 55 3.55 6.20 3.06
N SER A 56 4.80 6.08 2.60
CA SER A 56 5.50 7.19 1.95
C SER A 56 4.88 7.47 0.56
N PRO A 57 4.73 8.74 0.15
CA PRO A 57 4.28 9.10 -1.20
C PRO A 57 5.07 8.38 -2.30
N ASP A 58 6.40 8.33 -2.19
CA ASP A 58 7.28 7.66 -3.16
C ASP A 58 6.92 6.19 -3.39
N VAL A 59 6.39 5.52 -2.36
CA VAL A 59 5.97 4.11 -2.47
C VAL A 59 4.69 3.98 -3.29
N ILE A 60 3.75 4.91 -3.13
CA ILE A 60 2.54 4.96 -3.94
C ILE A 60 2.88 5.31 -5.39
N GLU A 61 3.71 6.33 -5.60
CA GLU A 61 4.12 6.78 -6.93
C GLU A 61 4.81 5.65 -7.71
N GLY A 62 5.82 5.00 -7.12
CA GLY A 62 6.51 3.89 -7.77
C GLY A 62 5.65 2.63 -7.98
N ALA A 63 4.58 2.47 -7.20
CA ALA A 63 3.60 1.40 -7.43
C ALA A 63 2.68 1.71 -8.62
N ILE A 64 2.24 2.97 -8.75
CA ILE A 64 1.42 3.44 -9.87
C ILE A 64 2.21 3.35 -11.18
N GLU A 65 3.47 3.78 -11.21
CA GLU A 65 4.33 3.66 -12.39
C GLU A 65 4.43 2.21 -12.87
N ARG A 66 4.68 1.27 -11.96
CA ARG A 66 4.74 -0.17 -12.29
C ARG A 66 3.42 -0.74 -12.74
N LEU A 67 2.30 -0.28 -12.16
CA LEU A 67 0.98 -0.69 -12.59
C LEU A 67 0.70 -0.25 -14.04
N HIS A 68 1.09 0.97 -14.41
CA HIS A 68 0.95 1.46 -15.78
C HIS A 68 1.79 0.65 -16.76
N ALA A 69 3.08 0.44 -16.45
CA ALA A 69 3.96 -0.39 -17.28
C ALA A 69 3.40 -1.81 -17.49
N ALA A 70 2.92 -2.46 -16.42
CA ALA A 70 2.35 -3.81 -16.51
C ALA A 70 1.04 -3.89 -17.32
N ARG A 71 0.33 -2.77 -17.51
CA ARG A 71 -0.90 -2.69 -18.33
C ARG A 71 -0.59 -2.45 -19.79
N GLU A 72 0.48 -1.75 -20.11
CA GLU A 72 0.91 -1.49 -21.49
C GLU A 72 1.52 -2.73 -22.17
N GLU A 73 2.04 -3.66 -21.37
CA GLU A 73 2.59 -4.95 -21.84
C GLU A 73 1.52 -6.04 -22.11
N ARG A 74 0.23 -5.72 -21.93
CA ARG A 74 -0.92 -6.64 -22.10
C ARG A 74 -1.75 -6.31 -23.33
#